data_AF-A0A932M2L6-F1
#
_entry.id   AF-A0A932M2L6-F1
#
_cell.length_a   1.000
_cell.length_b   1.000
_cell.length_c   1.000
_cell.angle_alpha   90.00
_cell.angle_beta   90.00
_cell.angle_gamma   90.00
#
_symmetry.space_group_name_H-M   'P 1'
#
loop_
_entity.id
_entity.type
_entity.pdbx_description
1 polymer ?
#
loop_
_entity_poly.entity_id
_entity_poly.type
_entity_poly.pdbx_seq_one_letter_code
_entity_poly.pdbx_strand_id
1 'polypeptide(L)'
;MPWRRLQKAEKIAARNEAHLETLAFEDAPGRKVSAESQAKSAEKHLEELARVFEERKAEMTDDVRVEIEQRITEARAMFEKGNAALRGKNYEEAFRLFQDARSLAQKIAVLIKSHLTSGIDVKKRSGEPKPPIKVPGPVRPGPAPSLIENPARKETAERALHKAAALFEDIQELLEKNQSIFQDDVWGRIKNEMTAAENLISEGKRALEAKEYGTAYLAAQKAINLLYEVNQVVFKYTESSNTDTTKEVLDAREVALDALEKAKQAISSSGAPDEIIRKAKALYEEAQYVFSKGEHAEKNGDLKEAVELYRKTMRIVEEVIRVLGSVNIKPYPIEPAPTPVPKPVACTKEYAPVCGSVSAGIVCIKAPCPSTVEKTYGNACEARVAGAEVLYKGECRAKVSEEDDTKDETIAKCDYAAPPQGCSYVKGAAYNATTGCGLVLQCATTEIFPVKTEAAPVTNTTETKTDEVKTEAAKTDSSQYNTY
;
A
#
# COMPACT_ATOMS: atom_id res chain seq x y z
N MET A 1 0.76 -2.22 -10.90
CA MET A 1 -0.06 -3.25 -10.20
C MET A 1 -0.30 -3.06 -8.68
N PRO A 2 0.38 -2.18 -7.90
CA PRO A 2 0.16 -2.08 -6.44
C PRO A 2 -1.24 -1.58 -6.02
N TRP A 3 -1.84 -0.68 -6.79
CA TRP A 3 -3.08 0.02 -6.43
C TRP A 3 -4.30 -0.91 -6.24
N ARG A 4 -4.39 -2.00 -7.01
CA ARG A 4 -5.46 -3.01 -6.84
C ARG A 4 -5.29 -3.86 -5.57
N ARG A 5 -4.06 -4.01 -5.08
CA ARG A 5 -3.81 -4.66 -3.79
C ARG A 5 -4.16 -3.72 -2.64
N LEU A 6 -3.96 -2.41 -2.82
CA LEU A 6 -4.33 -1.37 -1.87
C LEU A 6 -5.85 -1.31 -1.63
N GLN A 7 -6.66 -1.23 -2.69
CA GLN A 7 -8.12 -1.25 -2.57
C GLN A 7 -8.65 -2.56 -1.96
N LYS A 8 -7.95 -3.67 -2.21
CA LYS A 8 -8.30 -4.97 -1.62
C LYS A 8 -7.96 -5.01 -0.13
N ALA A 9 -6.85 -4.41 0.28
CA ALA A 9 -6.45 -4.26 1.67
C ALA A 9 -7.39 -3.34 2.45
N GLU A 10 -7.75 -2.16 1.93
CA GLU A 10 -8.76 -1.27 2.53
C GLU A 10 -10.11 -1.96 2.73
N LYS A 11 -10.55 -2.72 1.72
CA LYS A 11 -11.83 -3.42 1.77
C LYS A 11 -11.83 -4.59 2.76
N ILE A 12 -10.66 -5.21 3.00
CA ILE A 12 -10.47 -6.23 4.03
C ILE A 12 -10.38 -5.57 5.41
N ALA A 13 -9.65 -4.46 5.54
CA ALA A 13 -9.51 -3.71 6.79
C ALA A 13 -10.86 -3.19 7.29
N ALA A 14 -11.67 -2.55 6.44
CA ALA A 14 -13.00 -2.06 6.80
C ALA A 14 -13.98 -3.19 7.19
N ARG A 15 -13.87 -4.37 6.56
CA ARG A 15 -14.71 -5.53 6.89
C ARG A 15 -14.30 -6.17 8.21
N ASN A 16 -13.00 -6.22 8.48
CA ASN A 16 -12.47 -6.69 9.74
C ASN A 16 -12.87 -5.72 10.85
N GLU A 17 -12.67 -4.41 10.69
CA GLU A 17 -13.04 -3.39 11.68
C GLU A 17 -14.51 -3.50 12.15
N ALA A 18 -15.47 -3.64 11.23
CA ALA A 18 -16.87 -3.83 11.60
C ALA A 18 -17.10 -5.12 12.43
N HIS A 19 -16.43 -6.23 12.06
CA HIS A 19 -16.54 -7.48 12.81
C HIS A 19 -15.86 -7.41 14.19
N LEU A 20 -14.72 -6.72 14.27
CA LEU A 20 -13.93 -6.47 15.49
C LEU A 20 -14.73 -5.64 16.50
N GLU A 21 -15.39 -4.59 16.04
CA GLU A 21 -16.21 -3.74 16.90
C GLU A 21 -17.48 -4.45 17.38
N THR A 22 -18.01 -5.42 16.60
CA THR A 22 -19.13 -6.27 17.04
C THR A 22 -18.72 -7.19 18.20
N LEU A 23 -17.54 -7.82 18.11
CA LEU A 23 -16.99 -8.66 19.19
C LEU A 23 -16.68 -7.84 20.45
N ALA A 24 -16.18 -6.61 20.29
CA ALA A 24 -15.95 -5.70 21.41
C ALA A 24 -17.25 -5.26 22.11
N PHE A 25 -18.35 -5.23 21.39
CA PHE A 25 -19.64 -4.79 21.90
C PHE A 25 -20.31 -5.83 22.82
N GLU A 26 -20.07 -7.12 22.59
CA GLU A 26 -20.65 -8.20 23.41
C GLU A 26 -20.16 -8.19 24.87
N ASP A 27 -18.92 -7.74 25.12
CA ASP A 27 -18.24 -7.84 26.42
C ASP A 27 -18.27 -6.55 27.27
N ALA A 28 -18.81 -5.43 26.76
CA ALA A 28 -18.71 -4.14 27.46
C ALA A 28 -19.82 -3.93 28.53
N PRO A 29 -19.47 -3.68 29.81
CA PRO A 29 -20.41 -3.11 30.79
C PRO A 29 -20.87 -1.67 30.42
N GLY A 30 -20.28 -1.08 29.36
CA GLY A 30 -20.60 0.24 28.80
C GLY A 30 -21.33 0.25 27.45
N ARG A 31 -22.06 -0.80 27.05
CA ARG A 31 -22.76 -0.88 25.73
C ARG A 31 -23.54 0.39 25.34
N LYS A 32 -24.22 1.01 26.31
CA LYS A 32 -24.92 2.29 26.12
C LYS A 32 -23.94 3.41 25.75
N VAL A 33 -22.86 3.56 26.51
CA VAL A 33 -21.83 4.59 26.30
C VAL A 33 -21.16 4.42 24.94
N SER A 34 -20.86 3.18 24.54
CA SER A 34 -20.30 2.88 23.21
C SER A 34 -21.27 3.23 22.08
N ALA A 35 -22.56 2.89 22.22
CA ALA A 35 -23.58 3.24 21.23
C ALA A 35 -23.80 4.76 21.14
N GLU A 36 -23.82 5.48 22.27
CA GLU A 36 -23.92 6.94 22.32
C GLU A 36 -22.67 7.62 21.72
N SER A 37 -21.48 7.08 21.97
CA SER A 37 -20.24 7.56 21.37
C SER A 37 -20.25 7.40 19.85
N GLN A 38 -20.68 6.23 19.35
CA GLN A 38 -20.82 6.03 17.90
C GLN A 38 -21.93 6.87 17.28
N ALA A 39 -23.03 7.14 18.00
CA ALA A 39 -24.06 8.08 17.54
C ALA A 39 -23.43 9.46 17.27
N LYS A 40 -22.69 10.03 18.23
CA LYS A 40 -22.00 11.32 18.07
C LYS A 40 -21.01 11.31 16.91
N SER A 41 -20.28 10.21 16.73
CA SER A 41 -19.32 10.09 15.62
C SER A 41 -20.02 10.03 14.25
N ALA A 42 -21.10 9.27 14.14
CA ALA A 42 -21.88 9.16 12.92
C ALA A 42 -22.58 10.49 12.56
N GLU A 43 -23.11 11.19 13.56
CA GLU A 43 -23.70 12.52 13.44
C GLU A 43 -22.71 13.53 12.83
N LYS A 44 -21.51 13.65 13.44
CA LYS A 44 -20.45 14.54 12.95
C LYS A 44 -20.08 14.26 11.49
N HIS A 45 -20.02 12.99 11.08
CA HIS A 45 -19.71 12.63 9.69
C HIS A 45 -20.86 12.92 8.72
N LEU A 46 -22.11 12.79 9.16
CA LEU A 46 -23.28 13.17 8.36
C LEU A 46 -23.40 14.69 8.19
N GLU A 47 -23.06 15.47 9.22
CA GLU A 47 -22.99 16.93 9.15
C GLU A 47 -21.90 17.40 8.18
N GLU A 48 -20.69 16.86 8.31
CA GLU A 48 -19.58 17.19 7.41
C GLU A 48 -19.89 16.78 5.96
N LEU A 49 -20.50 15.61 5.76
CA LEU A 49 -20.95 15.18 4.44
C LEU A 49 -21.99 16.14 3.85
N ALA A 50 -22.97 16.57 4.65
CA ALA A 50 -23.98 17.52 4.20
C ALA A 50 -23.34 18.86 3.79
N ARG A 51 -22.37 19.35 4.57
CA ARG A 51 -21.60 20.57 4.25
C ARG A 51 -20.86 20.43 2.93
N VAL A 52 -20.06 19.37 2.77
CA VAL A 52 -19.28 19.13 1.53
C VAL A 52 -20.19 18.96 0.32
N PHE A 53 -21.34 18.30 0.48
CA PHE A 53 -22.31 18.13 -0.60
C PHE A 53 -22.90 19.48 -1.03
N GLU A 54 -23.36 20.31 -0.09
CA GLU A 54 -23.95 21.62 -0.38
C GLU A 54 -22.96 22.58 -1.05
N GLU A 55 -21.70 22.59 -0.61
CA GLU A 55 -20.64 23.40 -1.21
C GLU A 55 -20.36 23.03 -2.67
N ARG A 56 -20.58 21.77 -3.06
CA ARG A 56 -20.12 21.21 -4.34
C ARG A 56 -21.23 20.77 -5.28
N LYS A 57 -22.49 20.74 -4.84
CA LYS A 57 -23.62 20.21 -5.63
C LYS A 57 -23.86 20.96 -6.95
N ALA A 58 -23.47 22.25 -7.02
CA ALA A 58 -23.59 23.05 -8.24
C ALA A 58 -22.58 22.65 -9.33
N GLU A 59 -21.49 21.98 -8.96
CA GLU A 59 -20.45 21.50 -9.88
C GLU A 59 -20.76 20.09 -10.43
N MET A 60 -21.82 19.44 -9.93
CA MET A 60 -22.20 18.07 -10.29
C MET A 60 -23.23 18.04 -11.41
N THR A 61 -23.20 16.98 -12.23
CA THR A 61 -24.29 16.68 -13.15
C THR A 61 -25.55 16.27 -12.38
N ASP A 62 -26.74 16.52 -12.94
CA ASP A 62 -28.01 16.23 -12.29
C ASP A 62 -28.13 14.74 -11.89
N ASP A 63 -27.68 13.82 -12.75
CA ASP A 63 -27.70 12.38 -12.47
C ASP A 63 -26.85 12.00 -11.24
N VAL A 64 -25.62 12.51 -11.16
CA VAL A 64 -24.71 12.25 -10.04
C VAL A 64 -25.24 12.89 -8.76
N ARG A 65 -25.80 14.10 -8.86
CA ARG A 65 -26.41 14.80 -7.73
C ARG A 65 -27.56 13.98 -7.14
N VAL A 66 -28.48 13.49 -7.96
CA VAL A 66 -29.62 12.65 -7.52
C VAL A 66 -29.15 11.35 -6.86
N GLU A 67 -28.13 10.67 -7.41
CA GLU A 67 -27.58 9.46 -6.78
C GLU A 67 -26.99 9.76 -5.40
N ILE A 68 -26.23 10.85 -5.27
CA ILE A 68 -25.61 11.25 -4.00
C ILE A 68 -26.69 11.63 -2.98
N GLU A 69 -27.72 12.39 -3.37
CA GLU A 69 -28.85 12.75 -2.50
C GLU A 69 -29.59 11.52 -1.98
N GLN A 70 -29.81 10.52 -2.84
CA GLN A 70 -30.43 9.26 -2.44
C GLN A 70 -29.57 8.55 -1.38
N ARG A 71 -28.25 8.44 -1.59
CA ARG A 71 -27.35 7.78 -0.63
C ARG A 71 -27.22 8.53 0.68
N ILE A 72 -27.24 9.87 0.66
CA ILE A 72 -27.28 10.69 1.88
C ILE A 72 -28.57 10.40 2.65
N THR A 73 -29.69 10.28 1.95
CA THR A 73 -30.99 9.93 2.54
C THR A 73 -30.96 8.54 3.19
N GLU A 74 -30.36 7.55 2.52
CA GLU A 74 -30.15 6.20 3.07
C GLU A 74 -29.29 6.23 4.34
N ALA A 75 -28.19 6.98 4.35
CA ALA A 75 -27.31 7.11 5.51
C ALA A 75 -28.04 7.76 6.71
N ARG A 76 -28.83 8.81 6.47
CA ARG A 76 -29.67 9.44 7.50
C ARG A 76 -30.75 8.48 8.01
N ALA A 77 -31.38 7.69 7.15
CA ALA A 77 -32.37 6.70 7.57
C ALA A 77 -31.75 5.60 8.45
N MET A 78 -30.51 5.17 8.19
CA MET A 78 -29.79 4.25 9.07
C MET A 78 -29.50 4.88 10.43
N PHE A 79 -29.08 6.14 10.45
CA PHE A 79 -28.84 6.90 11.68
C PHE A 79 -30.11 7.01 12.55
N GLU A 80 -31.24 7.35 11.95
CA GLU A 80 -32.52 7.42 12.68
C GLU A 80 -32.99 6.08 13.24
N LYS A 81 -32.78 4.98 12.49
CA LYS A 81 -33.01 3.62 13.02
C LYS A 81 -32.08 3.34 14.19
N GLY A 82 -30.81 3.77 14.12
CA GLY A 82 -29.85 3.66 15.22
C GLY A 82 -30.34 4.39 16.47
N ASN A 83 -30.85 5.61 16.31
CA ASN A 83 -31.45 6.39 17.41
C ASN A 83 -32.69 5.71 18.01
N ALA A 84 -33.54 5.10 17.18
CA ALA A 84 -34.68 4.33 17.64
C ALA A 84 -34.25 3.09 18.45
N ALA A 85 -33.27 2.34 17.96
CA ALA A 85 -32.71 1.19 18.67
C ALA A 85 -32.04 1.60 19.99
N LEU A 86 -31.33 2.74 20.01
CA LEU A 86 -30.70 3.31 21.20
C LEU A 86 -31.75 3.65 22.27
N ARG A 87 -32.85 4.31 21.88
CA ARG A 87 -34.00 4.58 22.78
C ARG A 87 -34.66 3.30 23.27
N GLY A 88 -34.75 2.29 22.42
CA GLY A 88 -35.26 0.96 22.75
C GLY A 88 -34.32 0.11 23.62
N LYS A 89 -33.16 0.66 24.03
CA LYS A 89 -32.10 -0.05 24.75
C LYS A 89 -31.54 -1.27 23.99
N ASN A 90 -31.77 -1.35 22.67
CA ASN A 90 -31.13 -2.34 21.81
C ASN A 90 -29.78 -1.78 21.35
N TYR A 91 -28.83 -1.70 22.28
CA TYR A 91 -27.58 -0.99 22.07
C TYR A 91 -26.72 -1.61 20.96
N GLU A 92 -26.81 -2.93 20.74
CA GLU A 92 -26.05 -3.65 19.72
C GLU A 92 -26.53 -3.29 18.32
N GLU A 93 -27.85 -3.33 18.11
CA GLU A 93 -28.45 -2.88 16.86
C GLU A 93 -28.19 -1.40 16.60
N ALA A 94 -28.28 -0.57 17.65
CA ALA A 94 -27.98 0.85 17.56
C ALA A 94 -26.54 1.11 17.11
N PHE A 95 -25.57 0.47 17.77
CA PHE A 95 -24.16 0.60 17.46
C PHE A 95 -23.84 0.19 16.01
N ARG A 96 -24.38 -0.95 15.54
CA ARG A 96 -24.21 -1.40 14.15
C ARG A 96 -24.81 -0.41 13.15
N LEU A 97 -26.01 0.11 13.42
CA LEU A 97 -26.66 1.09 12.55
C LEU A 97 -25.88 2.41 12.47
N PHE A 98 -25.29 2.87 13.58
CA PHE A 98 -24.44 4.06 13.57
C PHE A 98 -23.13 3.83 12.79
N GLN A 99 -22.50 2.66 12.91
CA GLN A 99 -21.35 2.28 12.07
C GLN A 99 -21.69 2.27 10.58
N ASP A 100 -22.82 1.65 10.21
CA ASP A 100 -23.25 1.56 8.81
C ASP A 100 -23.52 2.96 8.24
N ALA A 101 -24.19 3.83 9.00
CA ALA A 101 -24.41 5.23 8.64
C ALA A 101 -23.10 5.99 8.45
N ARG A 102 -22.15 5.86 9.39
CA ARG A 102 -20.82 6.48 9.32
C ARG A 102 -20.02 6.00 8.10
N SER A 103 -19.96 4.69 7.88
CA SER A 103 -19.23 4.09 6.76
C SER A 103 -19.80 4.54 5.41
N LEU A 104 -21.13 4.59 5.31
CA LEU A 104 -21.81 5.07 4.11
C LEU A 104 -21.51 6.57 3.89
N ALA A 105 -21.55 7.39 4.94
CA ALA A 105 -21.23 8.81 4.85
C ALA A 105 -19.80 9.07 4.35
N GLN A 106 -18.81 8.36 4.88
CA GLN A 106 -17.41 8.46 4.45
C GLN A 106 -17.23 8.07 2.97
N LYS A 107 -17.89 6.98 2.53
CA LYS A 107 -17.85 6.55 1.12
C LYS A 107 -18.43 7.61 0.18
N ILE A 108 -19.54 8.25 0.57
CA ILE A 108 -20.14 9.33 -0.23
C ILE A 108 -19.19 10.54 -0.29
N ALA A 109 -18.57 10.92 0.83
CA ALA A 109 -17.62 12.04 0.85
C ALA A 109 -16.41 11.81 -0.08
N VAL A 110 -15.90 10.57 -0.14
CA VAL A 110 -14.84 10.19 -1.09
C VAL A 110 -15.32 10.26 -2.54
N LEU A 111 -16.54 9.78 -2.83
CA LEU A 111 -17.13 9.88 -4.17
C LEU A 111 -17.27 11.33 -4.63
N ILE A 112 -17.73 12.23 -3.76
CA ILE A 112 -17.82 13.67 -4.04
C ILE A 112 -16.44 14.23 -4.40
N LYS A 113 -15.42 13.97 -3.57
CA LYS A 113 -14.05 14.46 -3.83
C LYS A 113 -13.46 13.90 -5.13
N SER A 114 -13.69 12.62 -5.43
CA SER A 114 -13.16 11.96 -6.62
C SER A 114 -13.77 12.49 -7.91
N HIS A 115 -15.07 12.81 -7.93
CA HIS A 115 -15.72 13.37 -9.11
C HIS A 115 -15.13 14.73 -9.48
N LEU A 116 -14.82 15.57 -8.48
CA LEU A 116 -14.28 16.90 -8.68
C LEU A 116 -12.83 16.89 -9.19
N THR A 117 -11.99 16.01 -8.64
CA THR A 117 -10.57 15.98 -9.01
C THR A 117 -10.31 15.33 -10.36
N SER A 118 -11.15 14.38 -10.76
CA SER A 118 -10.84 13.53 -11.91
C SER A 118 -11.49 14.04 -13.20
N GLY A 119 -12.62 14.77 -13.11
CA GLY A 119 -13.45 15.08 -14.29
C GLY A 119 -13.93 13.82 -15.03
N ILE A 120 -13.72 12.63 -14.46
CA ILE A 120 -14.09 11.36 -15.04
C ILE A 120 -15.56 11.14 -14.71
N ASP A 121 -16.37 11.25 -15.75
CA ASP A 121 -17.77 10.87 -15.75
C ASP A 121 -17.86 9.36 -15.44
N VAL A 122 -18.26 9.00 -14.22
CA VAL A 122 -18.44 7.61 -13.78
C VAL A 122 -19.70 7.06 -14.46
N LYS A 123 -19.64 6.85 -15.78
CA LYS A 123 -20.72 6.20 -16.51
C LYS A 123 -20.87 4.75 -16.01
N LYS A 124 -21.98 4.55 -15.30
CA LYS A 124 -22.69 3.29 -15.02
C LYS A 124 -21.93 2.01 -15.39
N ARG A 125 -21.28 1.42 -14.38
CA ARG A 125 -21.42 -0.04 -14.19
C ARG A 125 -22.69 -0.27 -13.38
N SER A 126 -23.85 -0.03 -13.99
CA SER A 126 -25.14 -0.45 -13.44
C SER A 126 -25.25 -1.96 -13.59
N GLY A 127 -24.65 -2.70 -12.67
CA GLY A 127 -25.21 -3.98 -12.27
C GLY A 127 -26.54 -3.69 -11.57
N GLU A 128 -27.56 -4.50 -11.86
CA GLU A 128 -28.91 -4.39 -11.30
C GLU A 128 -28.91 -4.05 -9.80
N PRO A 129 -29.89 -3.25 -9.32
CA PRO A 129 -30.06 -3.01 -7.90
C PRO A 129 -30.10 -4.35 -7.18
N LYS A 130 -29.10 -4.61 -6.32
CA LYS A 130 -29.12 -5.80 -5.48
C LYS A 130 -30.45 -5.79 -4.72
N PRO A 131 -31.18 -6.91 -4.69
CA PRO A 131 -32.43 -6.98 -3.95
C PRO A 131 -32.15 -6.54 -2.51
N PRO A 132 -33.10 -5.83 -1.86
CA PRO A 132 -32.94 -5.40 -0.48
C PRO A 132 -32.51 -6.61 0.34
N ILE A 133 -31.38 -6.47 1.03
CA ILE A 133 -30.88 -7.51 1.94
C ILE A 133 -32.04 -7.79 2.90
N LYS A 134 -32.63 -9.00 2.79
CA LYS A 134 -33.64 -9.46 3.73
C LYS A 134 -33.01 -9.41 5.10
N VAL A 135 -33.38 -8.41 5.88
CA VAL A 135 -32.98 -8.28 7.27
C VAL A 135 -33.50 -9.54 7.95
N PRO A 136 -32.63 -10.37 8.57
CA PRO A 136 -33.10 -11.49 9.35
C PRO A 136 -34.11 -10.95 10.38
N GLY A 137 -35.27 -11.61 10.48
CA GLY A 137 -36.30 -11.22 11.43
C GLY A 137 -35.73 -11.13 12.86
N PRO A 138 -36.37 -10.34 13.75
CA PRO A 138 -35.88 -10.08 15.09
C PRO A 138 -35.57 -11.40 15.79
N VAL A 139 -34.28 -11.68 15.97
CA VAL A 139 -33.81 -12.80 16.77
C VAL A 139 -34.26 -12.49 18.19
N ARG A 140 -35.12 -13.34 18.77
CA ARG A 140 -35.53 -13.18 20.16
C ARG A 140 -34.26 -13.15 21.01
N PRO A 141 -34.10 -12.16 21.92
CA PRO A 141 -32.97 -12.15 22.82
C PRO A 141 -33.02 -13.43 23.65
N GLY A 142 -32.11 -14.35 23.35
CA GLY A 142 -31.83 -15.47 24.23
C GLY A 142 -31.33 -14.92 25.58
N PRO A 143 -31.47 -15.70 26.66
CA PRO A 143 -30.89 -15.30 27.95
C PRO A 143 -29.42 -14.92 27.74
N ALA A 144 -29.04 -13.74 28.23
CA ALA A 144 -27.68 -13.25 28.12
C ALA A 144 -26.74 -14.36 28.58
N PRO A 145 -25.79 -14.83 27.74
CA PRO A 145 -24.86 -15.85 28.15
C PRO A 145 -24.18 -15.35 29.42
N SER A 146 -24.24 -16.19 30.47
CA SER A 146 -23.50 -15.92 31.69
C SER A 146 -22.04 -15.68 31.32
N LEU A 147 -21.40 -14.75 32.04
CA LEU A 147 -19.97 -14.38 31.97
C LEU A 147 -19.06 -15.58 32.33
N ILE A 148 -19.23 -16.71 31.65
CA ILE A 148 -18.32 -17.84 31.72
C ILE A 148 -17.09 -17.38 30.95
N GLU A 149 -15.97 -17.26 31.64
CA GLU A 149 -14.66 -16.95 31.07
C GLU A 149 -14.44 -17.82 29.84
N ASN A 150 -14.49 -17.23 28.65
CA ASN A 150 -14.24 -17.94 27.41
C ASN A 150 -12.73 -17.86 27.13
N PRO A 151 -11.94 -18.90 27.43
CA PRO A 151 -10.48 -18.86 27.31
C PRO A 151 -10.02 -18.49 25.89
N ALA A 152 -10.81 -18.82 24.86
CA ALA A 152 -10.50 -18.48 23.48
C ALA A 152 -10.51 -16.96 23.21
N ARG A 153 -11.35 -16.19 23.92
CA ARG A 153 -11.43 -14.72 23.76
C ARG A 153 -10.20 -14.04 24.33
N LYS A 154 -9.79 -14.43 25.53
CA LYS A 154 -8.55 -13.97 26.17
C LYS A 154 -7.34 -14.22 25.28
N GLU A 155 -7.19 -15.46 24.81
CA GLU A 155 -6.07 -15.87 23.96
C GLU A 155 -6.03 -15.09 22.63
N THR A 156 -7.20 -14.78 22.06
CA THR A 156 -7.31 -13.98 20.83
C THR A 156 -6.87 -12.53 21.06
N ALA A 157 -7.29 -11.92 22.16
CA ALA A 157 -6.88 -10.56 22.54
C ALA A 157 -5.37 -10.47 22.82
N GLU A 158 -4.82 -11.44 23.57
CA GLU A 158 -3.38 -11.55 23.85
C GLU A 158 -2.56 -11.67 22.56
N ARG A 159 -2.95 -12.56 21.65
CA ARG A 159 -2.28 -12.71 20.35
C ARG A 159 -2.29 -11.44 19.52
N ALA A 160 -3.40 -10.69 19.52
CA ALA A 160 -3.48 -9.43 18.79
C ALA A 160 -2.59 -8.36 19.40
N LEU A 161 -2.56 -8.21 20.73
CA LEU A 161 -1.69 -7.26 21.42
C LEU A 161 -0.21 -7.58 21.21
N HIS A 162 0.16 -8.86 21.29
CA HIS A 162 1.52 -9.29 21.01
C HIS A 162 1.92 -8.95 19.57
N LYS A 163 1.03 -9.19 18.60
CA LYS A 163 1.28 -8.82 17.20
C LYS A 163 1.45 -7.30 17.02
N ALA A 164 0.61 -6.50 17.68
CA ALA A 164 0.70 -5.04 17.62
C ALA A 164 2.03 -4.53 18.19
N ALA A 165 2.46 -5.07 19.34
CA ALA A 165 3.72 -4.72 19.98
C ALA A 165 4.94 -5.09 19.12
N ALA A 166 4.97 -6.30 18.55
CA ALA A 166 6.05 -6.72 17.66
C ALA A 166 6.16 -5.82 16.42
N LEU A 167 5.02 -5.50 15.78
CA LEU A 167 5.00 -4.56 14.64
C LEU A 167 5.50 -3.16 15.02
N PHE A 168 5.17 -2.69 16.23
CA PHE A 168 5.62 -1.40 16.73
C PHE A 168 7.15 -1.35 16.86
N GLU A 169 7.75 -2.37 17.46
CA GLU A 169 9.21 -2.49 17.63
C GLU A 169 9.93 -2.54 16.28
N ASP A 170 9.45 -3.38 15.34
CA ASP A 170 10.02 -3.50 14.00
C ASP A 170 10.02 -2.16 13.24
N ILE A 171 8.90 -1.43 13.30
CA ILE A 171 8.75 -0.14 12.63
C ILE A 171 9.61 0.92 13.31
N GLN A 172 9.70 0.91 14.64
CA GLN A 172 10.55 1.83 15.37
C GLN A 172 12.02 1.65 14.99
N GLU A 173 12.51 0.41 14.91
CA GLU A 173 13.89 0.11 14.48
C GLU A 173 14.15 0.63 13.04
N LEU A 174 13.18 0.44 12.13
CA LEU A 174 13.27 0.96 10.76
C LEU A 174 13.32 2.49 10.73
N LEU A 175 12.54 3.16 11.57
CA LEU A 175 12.52 4.61 11.67
C LEU A 175 13.83 5.17 12.20
N GLU A 176 14.41 4.55 13.23
CA GLU A 176 15.70 4.95 13.80
C GLU A 176 16.84 4.82 12.78
N LYS A 177 16.85 3.74 11.99
CA LYS A 177 17.85 3.53 10.92
C LYS A 177 17.74 4.55 9.77
N ASN A 178 16.54 5.05 9.50
CA ASN A 178 16.25 5.88 8.31
C ASN A 178 15.86 7.32 8.66
N GLN A 179 16.07 7.77 9.90
CA GLN A 179 15.57 9.07 10.36
C GLN A 179 16.01 10.25 9.47
N SER A 180 17.25 10.23 8.96
CA SER A 180 17.81 11.30 8.13
C SER A 180 17.18 11.43 6.75
N ILE A 181 16.38 10.44 6.32
CA ILE A 181 15.78 10.37 4.99
C ILE A 181 14.44 11.12 4.94
N PHE A 182 13.77 11.25 6.08
CA PHE A 182 12.46 11.87 6.17
C PHE A 182 12.57 13.40 6.23
N GLN A 183 11.69 14.10 5.52
CA GLN A 183 11.47 15.52 5.72
C GLN A 183 10.86 15.78 7.11
N ASP A 184 11.11 16.95 7.70
CA ASP A 184 10.70 17.27 9.08
C ASP A 184 9.18 17.15 9.30
N ASP A 185 8.38 17.54 8.32
CA ASP A 185 6.92 17.48 8.34
C ASP A 185 6.40 16.03 8.32
N VAL A 186 6.98 15.21 7.42
CA VAL A 186 6.67 13.78 7.29
C VAL A 186 7.07 13.04 8.57
N TRP A 187 8.27 13.33 9.09
CA TRP A 187 8.77 12.74 10.33
C TRP A 187 7.89 13.10 11.52
N GLY A 188 7.46 14.36 11.62
CA GLY A 188 6.53 14.81 12.67
C GLY A 188 5.20 14.05 12.62
N ARG A 189 4.67 13.81 11.42
CA ARG A 189 3.44 13.02 11.26
C ARG A 189 3.64 11.55 11.66
N ILE A 190 4.72 10.92 11.21
CA ILE A 190 5.03 9.53 11.56
C ILE A 190 5.16 9.38 13.08
N LYS A 191 5.86 10.30 13.76
CA LYS A 191 5.97 10.30 15.21
C LYS A 191 4.63 10.38 15.91
N ASN A 192 3.73 11.25 15.44
CA ASN A 192 2.40 11.38 16.02
C ASN A 192 1.57 10.09 15.87
N GLU A 193 1.64 9.44 14.70
CA GLU A 193 0.95 8.16 14.44
C GLU A 193 1.55 7.02 15.27
N MET A 194 2.89 6.95 15.41
CA MET A 194 3.55 6.00 16.30
C MET A 194 3.11 6.20 17.77
N THR A 195 3.12 7.42 18.30
CA THR A 195 2.64 7.71 19.66
C THR A 195 1.18 7.30 19.85
N ALA A 196 0.33 7.51 18.85
CA ALA A 196 -1.06 7.06 18.90
C ALA A 196 -1.17 5.52 18.93
N ALA A 197 -0.34 4.80 18.17
CA ALA A 197 -0.29 3.34 18.20
C ALA A 197 0.18 2.82 19.57
N GLU A 198 1.20 3.43 20.17
CA GLU A 198 1.71 3.09 21.50
C GLU A 198 0.63 3.26 22.60
N ASN A 199 -0.12 4.36 22.53
CA ASN A 199 -1.24 4.61 23.44
C ASN A 199 -2.34 3.55 23.30
N LEU A 200 -2.68 3.13 22.07
CA LEU A 200 -3.65 2.07 21.81
C LEU A 200 -3.19 0.71 22.32
N ILE A 201 -1.90 0.38 22.17
CA ILE A 201 -1.31 -0.85 22.73
C ILE A 201 -1.42 -0.82 24.26
N SER A 202 -1.11 0.31 24.88
CA SER A 202 -1.18 0.48 26.34
C SER A 202 -2.63 0.45 26.87
N GLU A 203 -3.58 1.03 26.14
CA GLU A 203 -5.02 0.90 26.42
C GLU A 203 -5.47 -0.56 26.33
N GLY A 204 -5.07 -1.27 25.28
CA GLY A 204 -5.43 -2.67 25.11
C GLY A 204 -4.86 -3.57 26.21
N LYS A 205 -3.63 -3.32 26.68
CA LYS A 205 -3.05 -4.02 27.85
C LYS A 205 -3.86 -3.79 29.13
N ARG A 206 -4.26 -2.54 29.42
CA ARG A 206 -5.11 -2.23 30.57
C ARG A 206 -6.49 -2.90 30.48
N ALA A 207 -7.10 -2.90 29.30
CA ALA A 207 -8.37 -3.58 29.06
C ALA A 207 -8.24 -5.10 29.25
N LEU A 208 -7.13 -5.70 28.83
CA LEU A 208 -6.84 -7.12 29.01
C LEU A 208 -6.75 -7.48 30.51
N GLU A 209 -6.07 -6.65 31.31
CA GLU A 209 -5.97 -6.80 32.76
C GLU A 209 -7.34 -6.66 33.46
N ALA A 210 -8.19 -5.76 32.96
CA ALA A 210 -9.56 -5.58 33.42
C ALA A 210 -10.52 -6.72 32.99
N LYS A 211 -10.02 -7.75 32.29
CA LYS A 211 -10.78 -8.84 31.67
C LYS A 211 -11.80 -8.37 30.60
N GLU A 212 -11.58 -7.19 30.03
CA GLU A 212 -12.36 -6.64 28.92
C GLU A 212 -11.77 -7.07 27.57
N TYR A 213 -11.80 -8.38 27.29
CA TYR A 213 -11.10 -8.98 26.15
C TYR A 213 -11.49 -8.38 24.79
N GLY A 214 -12.77 -8.04 24.61
CA GLY A 214 -13.26 -7.37 23.42
C GLY A 214 -12.62 -5.99 23.19
N THR A 215 -12.55 -5.16 24.23
CA THR A 215 -11.89 -3.84 24.21
C THR A 215 -10.40 -3.98 23.91
N ALA A 216 -9.73 -4.93 24.59
CA ALA A 216 -8.31 -5.21 24.40
C ALA A 216 -7.97 -5.58 22.95
N TYR A 217 -8.76 -6.48 22.38
CA TYR A 217 -8.60 -6.92 21.00
C TYR A 217 -8.84 -5.79 19.99
N LEU A 218 -9.86 -4.96 20.20
CA LEU A 218 -10.14 -3.82 19.33
C LEU A 218 -9.02 -2.78 19.36
N ALA A 219 -8.53 -2.43 20.55
CA ALA A 219 -7.41 -1.50 20.70
C ALA A 219 -6.15 -2.02 19.99
N ALA A 220 -5.86 -3.32 20.12
CA ALA A 220 -4.75 -3.97 19.41
C ALA A 220 -4.89 -3.87 17.89
N GLN A 221 -6.08 -4.09 17.34
CA GLN A 221 -6.28 -4.00 15.89
C GLN A 221 -6.22 -2.59 15.34
N LYS A 222 -6.71 -1.60 16.09
CA LYS A 222 -6.52 -0.18 15.75
C LYS A 222 -5.05 0.17 15.69
N ALA A 223 -4.26 -0.29 16.66
CA ALA A 223 -2.80 -0.12 16.64
C ALA A 223 -2.17 -0.80 15.42
N ILE A 224 -2.52 -2.06 15.12
CA ILE A 224 -2.01 -2.80 13.95
C ILE A 224 -2.29 -2.04 12.65
N ASN A 225 -3.52 -1.54 12.46
CA ASN A 225 -3.89 -0.80 11.24
C ASN A 225 -3.07 0.48 11.11
N LEU A 226 -2.94 1.25 12.18
CA LEU A 226 -2.16 2.49 12.19
C LEU A 226 -0.67 2.21 11.89
N LEU A 227 -0.11 1.16 12.47
CA LEU A 227 1.26 0.72 12.22
C LEU A 227 1.47 0.28 10.75
N TYR A 228 0.48 -0.36 10.12
CA TYR A 228 0.57 -0.66 8.70
C TYR A 228 0.59 0.59 7.82
N GLU A 229 -0.14 1.65 8.19
CA GLU A 229 -0.10 2.93 7.47
C GLU A 229 1.28 3.58 7.60
N VAL A 230 1.82 3.64 8.83
CA VAL A 230 3.18 4.16 9.08
C VAL A 230 4.21 3.37 8.28
N ASN A 231 4.16 2.04 8.32
CA ASN A 231 5.11 1.19 7.61
C ASN A 231 5.06 1.42 6.08
N GLN A 232 3.88 1.68 5.51
CA GLN A 232 3.77 2.00 4.08
C GLN A 232 4.46 3.33 3.74
N VAL A 233 4.31 4.35 4.59
CA VAL A 233 5.02 5.61 4.42
C VAL A 233 6.52 5.37 4.51
N VAL A 234 7.00 4.70 5.57
CA VAL A 234 8.41 4.35 5.76
C VAL A 234 8.98 3.64 4.53
N PHE A 235 8.31 2.58 4.08
CA PHE A 235 8.74 1.77 2.95
C PHE A 235 8.82 2.58 1.65
N LYS A 236 7.87 3.50 1.43
CA LYS A 236 7.90 4.39 0.28
C LYS A 236 9.13 5.31 0.30
N TYR A 237 9.48 5.85 1.46
CA TYR A 237 10.66 6.70 1.59
C TYR A 237 11.96 5.90 1.49
N THR A 238 12.04 4.70 2.09
CA THR A 238 13.24 3.85 2.03
C THR A 238 13.47 3.23 0.65
N GLU A 239 12.41 2.88 -0.10
CA GLU A 239 12.57 2.50 -1.51
C GLU A 239 12.97 3.68 -2.39
N SER A 240 12.46 4.89 -2.08
CA SER A 240 12.81 6.11 -2.82
C SER A 240 14.24 6.58 -2.53
N SER A 241 14.78 6.26 -1.35
CA SER A 241 16.11 6.65 -0.91
C SER A 241 17.23 5.76 -1.41
N ASN A 242 16.94 4.83 -2.35
CA ASN A 242 17.98 4.34 -3.23
C ASN A 242 18.52 5.58 -3.96
N THR A 243 19.66 6.09 -3.51
CA THR A 243 20.25 7.38 -3.87
C THR A 243 20.35 7.60 -5.39
N ASP A 244 20.46 6.50 -6.14
CA ASP A 244 20.41 6.52 -7.60
C ASP A 244 19.09 7.03 -8.18
N THR A 245 17.94 6.72 -7.57
CA THR A 245 16.63 7.10 -8.14
C THR A 245 16.35 8.59 -7.95
N THR A 246 16.64 9.15 -6.77
CA THR A 246 16.46 10.60 -6.53
C THR A 246 17.37 11.43 -7.43
N LYS A 247 18.63 10.97 -7.60
CA LYS A 247 19.57 11.59 -8.54
C LYS A 247 19.06 11.48 -9.99
N GLU A 248 18.59 10.30 -10.39
CA GLU A 248 18.01 10.08 -11.73
C GLU A 248 16.80 10.98 -11.99
N VAL A 249 15.94 11.22 -10.99
CA VAL A 249 14.79 12.15 -11.10
C VAL A 249 15.28 13.58 -11.33
N LEU A 250 16.25 14.05 -10.55
CA LEU A 250 16.81 15.40 -10.68
C LEU A 250 17.48 15.58 -12.05
N ASP A 251 18.32 14.63 -12.45
CA ASP A 251 18.99 14.64 -13.75
C ASP A 251 17.96 14.64 -14.90
N ALA A 252 16.92 13.80 -14.82
CA ALA A 252 15.85 13.74 -15.82
C ALA A 252 15.04 15.04 -15.88
N ARG A 253 14.77 15.68 -14.72
CA ARG A 253 14.05 16.95 -14.63
C ARG A 253 14.85 18.08 -15.28
N GLU A 254 16.14 18.19 -14.97
CA GLU A 254 17.02 19.22 -15.52
C GLU A 254 17.14 19.08 -17.05
N VAL A 255 17.34 17.86 -17.55
CA VAL A 255 17.39 17.57 -18.99
C VAL A 255 16.06 17.92 -19.68
N ALA A 256 14.92 17.60 -19.06
CA ALA A 256 13.60 17.94 -19.61
C ALA A 256 13.34 19.46 -19.63
N LEU A 257 13.80 20.21 -18.62
CA LEU A 257 13.71 21.67 -18.59
C LEU A 257 14.54 22.32 -19.69
N ASP A 258 15.81 21.92 -19.84
CA ASP A 258 16.69 22.41 -20.90
C ASP A 258 16.12 22.12 -22.30
N ALA A 259 15.55 20.94 -22.51
CA ALA A 259 14.89 20.60 -23.76
C ALA A 259 13.66 21.50 -24.04
N LEU A 260 12.80 21.73 -23.04
CA LEU A 260 11.67 22.65 -23.17
C LEU A 260 12.11 24.08 -23.51
N GLU A 261 13.23 24.55 -22.95
CA GLU A 261 13.77 25.86 -23.28
C GLU A 261 14.29 25.91 -24.73
N LYS A 262 15.03 24.88 -25.16
CA LYS A 262 15.48 24.74 -26.56
C LYS A 262 14.33 24.68 -27.56
N ALA A 263 13.27 23.93 -27.25
CA ALA A 263 12.08 23.87 -28.09
C ALA A 263 11.38 25.24 -28.18
N LYS A 264 11.26 25.96 -27.07
CA LYS A 264 10.68 27.32 -27.05
C LYS A 264 11.49 28.28 -27.92
N GLN A 265 12.82 28.24 -27.81
CA GLN A 265 13.72 29.05 -28.65
C GLN A 265 13.57 28.69 -30.13
N ALA A 266 13.55 27.39 -30.46
CA ALA A 266 13.38 26.90 -31.83
C ALA A 266 12.03 27.33 -32.46
N ILE A 267 10.93 27.26 -31.71
CA ILE A 267 9.61 27.74 -32.16
C ILE A 267 9.65 29.24 -32.43
N SER A 268 10.34 30.02 -31.58
CA SER A 268 10.37 31.48 -31.66
C SER A 268 11.26 32.01 -32.80
N SER A 269 12.30 31.27 -33.17
CA SER A 269 13.24 31.63 -34.24
C SER A 269 12.94 30.97 -35.59
N SER A 270 11.96 30.07 -35.66
CA SER A 270 11.65 29.32 -36.87
C SER A 270 11.04 30.20 -37.96
N GLY A 271 11.58 30.10 -39.18
CA GLY A 271 10.97 30.63 -40.41
C GLY A 271 10.00 29.65 -41.10
N ALA A 272 9.52 28.63 -40.38
CA ALA A 272 8.61 27.63 -40.94
C ALA A 272 7.23 28.23 -41.30
N PRO A 273 6.46 27.61 -42.21
CA PRO A 273 5.08 28.00 -42.48
C PRO A 273 4.22 27.97 -41.20
N ASP A 274 3.23 28.87 -41.12
CA ASP A 274 2.33 29.02 -39.95
C ASP A 274 1.66 27.71 -39.52
N GLU A 275 1.35 26.83 -40.46
CA GLU A 275 0.76 25.51 -40.18
C GLU A 275 1.71 24.62 -39.37
N ILE A 276 2.99 24.61 -39.72
CA ILE A 276 4.03 23.86 -39.01
C ILE A 276 4.29 24.47 -37.63
N ILE A 277 4.35 25.80 -37.54
CA ILE A 277 4.49 26.51 -36.26
C ILE A 277 3.31 26.19 -35.33
N ARG A 278 2.08 26.15 -35.85
CA ARG A 278 0.89 25.80 -35.07
C ARG A 278 0.97 24.37 -34.52
N LYS A 279 1.39 23.41 -35.36
CA LYS A 279 1.59 22.02 -34.94
C LYS A 279 2.69 21.90 -33.87
N ALA A 280 3.81 22.59 -34.05
CA ALA A 280 4.90 22.61 -33.09
C ALA A 280 4.48 23.21 -31.74
N LYS A 281 3.68 24.28 -31.72
CA LYS A 281 3.12 24.88 -30.50
C LYS A 281 2.19 23.91 -29.75
N ALA A 282 1.32 23.19 -30.46
CA ALA A 282 0.42 22.21 -29.83
C ALA A 282 1.21 21.07 -29.16
N LEU A 283 2.25 20.55 -29.81
CA LEU A 283 3.14 19.54 -29.22
C LEU A 283 3.92 20.11 -28.01
N TYR A 284 4.34 21.37 -28.08
CA TYR A 284 5.02 22.03 -26.97
C TYR A 284 4.12 22.19 -25.74
N GLU A 285 2.85 22.56 -25.92
CA GLU A 285 1.86 22.61 -24.84
C GLU A 285 1.63 21.23 -24.21
N GLU A 286 1.57 20.17 -25.02
CA GLU A 286 1.50 18.80 -24.53
C GLU A 286 2.74 18.43 -23.69
N ALA A 287 3.94 18.79 -24.16
CA ALA A 287 5.19 18.57 -23.43
C ALA A 287 5.19 19.28 -22.07
N GLN A 288 4.73 20.54 -22.01
CA GLN A 288 4.61 21.29 -20.76
C GLN A 288 3.61 20.64 -19.78
N TYR A 289 2.47 20.15 -20.27
CA TYR A 289 1.50 19.43 -19.45
C TYR A 289 2.07 18.13 -18.88
N VAL A 290 2.78 17.35 -19.69
CA VAL A 290 3.44 16.11 -19.24
C VAL A 290 4.54 16.40 -18.22
N PHE A 291 5.32 17.47 -18.42
CA PHE A 291 6.33 17.92 -17.47
C PHE A 291 5.71 18.29 -16.10
N SER A 292 4.62 19.06 -16.09
CA SER A 292 3.90 19.42 -14.86
C SER A 292 3.36 18.19 -14.11
N LYS A 293 2.91 17.15 -14.82
CA LYS A 293 2.58 15.86 -14.19
C LYS A 293 3.79 15.20 -13.55
N GLY A 294 4.97 15.29 -14.18
CA GLY A 294 6.23 14.82 -13.60
C GLY A 294 6.52 15.48 -12.25
N GLU A 295 6.37 16.81 -12.18
CA GLU A 295 6.54 17.56 -10.92
C GLU A 295 5.52 17.16 -9.84
N HIS A 296 4.29 16.84 -10.24
CA HIS A 296 3.29 16.33 -9.30
C HIS A 296 3.62 14.92 -8.80
N ALA A 297 4.07 14.02 -9.67
CA ALA A 297 4.52 12.69 -9.29
C ALA A 297 5.73 12.76 -8.33
N GLU A 298 6.68 13.64 -8.61
CA GLU A 298 7.84 13.93 -7.76
C GLU A 298 7.41 14.40 -6.37
N LYS A 299 6.52 15.40 -6.28
CA LYS A 299 5.96 15.89 -5.00
C LYS A 299 5.19 14.82 -4.23
N ASN A 300 4.57 13.88 -4.95
CA ASN A 300 3.86 12.76 -4.34
C ASN A 300 4.80 11.61 -3.96
N GLY A 301 6.11 11.70 -4.22
CA GLY A 301 7.09 10.65 -3.94
C GLY A 301 6.99 9.44 -4.86
N ASP A 302 6.35 9.54 -6.03
CA ASP A 302 6.38 8.51 -7.07
C ASP A 302 7.53 8.80 -8.06
N LEU A 303 8.76 8.55 -7.60
CA LEU A 303 9.97 8.89 -8.33
C LEU A 303 10.08 8.17 -9.69
N LYS A 304 9.62 6.92 -9.78
CA LYS A 304 9.64 6.15 -11.03
C LYS A 304 8.68 6.74 -12.07
N GLU A 305 7.47 7.09 -11.64
CA GLU A 305 6.52 7.78 -12.51
C GLU A 305 7.03 9.15 -12.94
N ALA A 306 7.67 9.91 -12.04
CA ALA A 306 8.29 11.20 -12.36
C ALA A 306 9.35 11.08 -13.47
N VAL A 307 10.29 10.13 -13.35
CA VAL A 307 11.32 9.87 -14.38
C VAL A 307 10.68 9.49 -15.73
N GLU A 308 9.66 8.63 -15.72
CA GLU A 308 8.97 8.23 -16.94
C GLU A 308 8.30 9.43 -17.63
N LEU A 309 7.67 10.31 -16.84
CA LEU A 309 7.04 11.53 -17.33
C LEU A 309 8.07 12.52 -17.88
N TYR A 310 9.19 12.76 -17.21
CA TYR A 310 10.26 13.62 -17.73
C TYR A 310 10.87 13.06 -19.03
N ARG A 311 11.11 11.75 -19.13
CA ARG A 311 11.52 11.10 -20.39
C ARG A 311 10.46 11.21 -21.49
N LYS A 312 9.17 11.18 -21.13
CA LYS A 312 8.08 11.40 -22.08
C LYS A 312 8.06 12.85 -22.59
N THR A 313 8.29 13.84 -21.72
CA THR A 313 8.48 15.24 -22.11
C THR A 313 9.59 15.37 -23.15
N MET A 314 10.74 14.74 -22.92
CA MET A 314 11.86 14.74 -23.87
C MET A 314 11.47 14.22 -25.25
N ARG A 315 10.77 13.08 -25.32
CA ARG A 315 10.29 12.51 -26.59
C ARG A 315 9.34 13.44 -27.35
N ILE A 316 8.47 14.16 -26.65
CA ILE A 316 7.56 15.12 -27.27
C ILE A 316 8.36 16.33 -27.78
N VAL A 317 9.34 16.81 -27.02
CA VAL A 317 10.23 17.90 -27.44
C VAL A 317 11.05 17.52 -28.69
N GLU A 318 11.55 16.29 -28.76
CA GLU A 318 12.22 15.79 -29.98
C GLU A 318 11.30 15.81 -31.19
N GLU A 319 10.00 15.53 -31.02
CA GLU A 319 8.99 15.64 -32.08
C GLU A 319 8.78 17.10 -32.50
N VAL A 320 8.73 18.04 -31.55
CA VAL A 320 8.67 19.48 -31.84
C VAL A 320 9.84 19.89 -32.74
N ILE A 321 11.07 19.52 -32.35
CA ILE A 321 12.28 19.84 -33.12
C ILE A 321 12.23 19.18 -34.51
N ARG A 322 11.76 17.93 -34.60
CA ARG A 322 11.62 17.23 -35.87
C ARG A 322 10.62 17.89 -36.81
N VAL A 323 9.45 18.30 -36.30
CA VAL A 323 8.42 19.01 -37.06
C VAL A 323 8.97 20.32 -37.62
N LEU A 324 9.74 21.06 -36.82
CA LEU A 324 10.40 22.30 -37.26
C LEU A 324 11.53 22.04 -38.27
N GLY A 325 12.33 21.00 -38.07
CA GLY A 325 13.45 20.63 -38.96
C GLY A 325 13.04 19.95 -40.26
N SER A 326 11.82 19.42 -40.36
CA SER A 326 11.26 18.83 -41.59
C SER A 326 11.04 19.87 -42.69
N VAL A 327 11.04 21.16 -42.33
CA VAL A 327 11.00 22.26 -43.29
C VAL A 327 12.41 22.54 -43.78
N ASN A 328 12.98 21.58 -44.52
CA ASN A 328 14.16 21.87 -45.31
C ASN A 328 13.71 22.70 -46.51
N ILE A 329 13.72 24.01 -46.30
CA ILE A 329 13.76 25.07 -47.31
C ILE A 329 14.73 24.62 -48.41
N LYS A 330 14.37 24.78 -49.68
CA LYS A 330 15.30 24.58 -50.80
C LYS A 330 16.63 25.26 -50.45
N PRO A 331 17.76 24.56 -50.49
CA PRO A 331 19.02 25.14 -50.08
C PRO A 331 19.32 26.36 -50.95
N TYR A 332 19.30 27.55 -50.37
CA TYR A 332 20.22 28.58 -50.83
C TYR A 332 21.62 28.05 -50.52
N PRO A 333 22.57 28.12 -51.48
CA PRO A 333 23.90 27.60 -51.28
C PRO A 333 24.63 28.47 -50.25
N ILE A 334 24.53 28.08 -48.99
CA ILE A 334 25.55 28.36 -47.98
C ILE A 334 26.34 27.07 -47.93
N GLU A 335 27.48 27.06 -48.60
CA GLU A 335 28.45 25.97 -48.46
C GLU A 335 28.79 25.82 -46.97
N PRO A 336 28.52 24.65 -46.35
CA PRO A 336 29.06 24.38 -45.03
C PRO A 336 30.58 24.39 -45.17
N ALA A 337 31.26 25.16 -44.31
CA ALA A 337 32.71 25.05 -44.19
C ALA A 337 33.04 23.55 -44.05
N PRO A 338 33.91 23.00 -44.91
CA PRO A 338 34.19 21.58 -44.91
C PRO A 338 34.66 21.21 -43.50
N THR A 339 33.93 20.28 -42.86
CA THR A 339 34.46 19.60 -41.68
C THR A 339 35.86 19.12 -42.06
N PRO A 340 36.90 19.44 -41.27
CA PRO A 340 38.27 19.12 -41.63
C PRO A 340 38.32 17.62 -41.92
N VAL A 341 38.52 17.28 -43.20
CA VAL A 341 38.72 15.90 -43.63
C VAL A 341 39.83 15.37 -42.74
N PRO A 342 39.59 14.31 -41.94
CA PRO A 342 40.61 13.78 -41.07
C PRO A 342 41.81 13.46 -41.95
N LYS A 343 42.94 14.15 -41.68
CA LYS A 343 44.17 13.95 -42.45
C LYS A 343 44.46 12.44 -42.45
N PRO A 344 44.79 11.83 -43.59
CA PRO A 344 45.09 10.41 -43.64
C PRO A 344 46.19 10.12 -42.62
N VAL A 345 45.86 9.36 -41.58
CA VAL A 345 46.81 8.93 -40.56
C VAL A 345 47.52 7.70 -41.12
N ALA A 346 48.81 7.83 -41.39
CA ALA A 346 49.64 6.70 -41.78
C ALA A 346 50.12 5.96 -40.52
N CYS A 347 49.69 4.71 -40.35
CA CYS A 347 50.20 3.84 -39.28
C CYS A 347 51.43 3.07 -39.76
N THR A 348 52.38 2.83 -38.86
CA THR A 348 53.53 1.97 -39.12
C THR A 348 53.07 0.51 -39.27
N LYS A 349 53.78 -0.28 -40.09
CA LYS A 349 53.50 -1.72 -40.27
C LYS A 349 54.09 -2.60 -39.16
N GLU A 350 54.49 -2.00 -38.04
CA GLU A 350 55.02 -2.72 -36.90
C GLU A 350 53.89 -3.45 -36.18
N TYR A 351 54.07 -4.75 -35.96
CA TYR A 351 53.10 -5.58 -35.25
C TYR A 351 53.39 -5.56 -33.76
N ALA A 352 52.63 -4.74 -33.03
CA ALA A 352 52.68 -4.56 -31.59
C ALA A 352 51.24 -4.58 -31.06
N PRO A 353 50.61 -5.77 -31.00
CA PRO A 353 49.16 -5.89 -30.93
C PRO A 353 48.59 -5.25 -29.67
N VAL A 354 47.36 -4.74 -29.80
CA VAL A 354 46.59 -4.19 -28.68
C VAL A 354 45.16 -4.67 -28.74
N CYS A 355 44.54 -4.84 -27.56
CA CYS A 355 43.12 -5.11 -27.45
C CYS A 355 42.35 -3.78 -27.37
N GLY A 356 41.45 -3.54 -28.31
CA GLY A 356 40.62 -2.34 -28.37
C GLY A 356 39.14 -2.65 -28.21
N SER A 357 38.42 -1.81 -27.46
CA SER A 357 36.96 -1.81 -27.40
C SER A 357 36.43 -0.92 -28.51
N VAL A 358 35.68 -1.50 -29.45
CA VAL A 358 35.01 -0.76 -30.53
C VAL A 358 33.50 -0.88 -30.35
N SER A 359 32.77 0.20 -30.64
CA SER A 359 31.31 0.14 -30.63
C SER A 359 30.84 -0.89 -31.65
N ALA A 360 29.99 -1.82 -31.21
CA ALA A 360 29.45 -2.86 -32.08
C ALA A 360 28.50 -2.30 -33.16
N GLY A 361 28.09 -1.03 -33.03
CA GLY A 361 27.04 -0.44 -33.87
C GLY A 361 25.65 -1.05 -33.64
N ILE A 362 25.50 -1.96 -32.69
CA ILE A 362 24.25 -2.65 -32.37
C ILE A 362 23.44 -1.76 -31.41
N VAL A 363 22.31 -1.22 -31.89
CA VAL A 363 21.31 -0.54 -31.06
C VAL A 363 20.20 -1.54 -30.75
N CYS A 364 20.21 -2.09 -29.53
CA CYS A 364 19.16 -3.01 -29.10
C CYS A 364 17.96 -2.29 -28.48
N ILE A 365 16.79 -2.89 -28.67
CA ILE A 365 15.51 -2.42 -28.11
C ILE A 365 15.31 -2.91 -26.65
N LYS A 366 15.96 -4.00 -26.23
CA LYS A 366 15.84 -4.58 -24.87
C LYS A 366 17.22 -4.91 -24.30
N ALA A 367 17.44 -4.57 -23.03
CA ALA A 367 18.70 -4.82 -22.29
C ALA A 367 18.75 -6.25 -21.70
N PRO A 368 19.96 -6.81 -21.47
CA PRO A 368 21.28 -6.22 -21.70
C PRO A 368 21.79 -6.47 -23.12
N CYS A 369 22.38 -5.43 -23.74
CA CYS A 369 23.06 -5.58 -25.02
C CYS A 369 24.51 -5.11 -24.92
N PRO A 370 25.47 -5.91 -25.41
CA PRO A 370 26.86 -5.51 -25.47
C PRO A 370 27.01 -4.40 -26.52
N SER A 371 27.09 -3.15 -26.08
CA SER A 371 27.30 -1.99 -26.95
C SER A 371 28.73 -1.91 -27.50
N THR A 372 29.64 -2.74 -26.97
CA THR A 372 31.05 -2.78 -27.31
C THR A 372 31.53 -4.21 -27.53
N VAL A 373 32.42 -4.39 -28.50
CA VAL A 373 33.10 -5.65 -28.78
C VAL A 373 34.61 -5.42 -28.67
N GLU A 374 35.31 -6.33 -28.02
CA GLU A 374 36.76 -6.34 -27.94
C GLU A 374 37.35 -6.94 -29.22
N LYS A 375 38.25 -6.22 -29.87
CA LYS A 375 38.93 -6.63 -31.11
C LYS A 375 40.43 -6.38 -31.02
N THR A 376 41.22 -7.34 -31.48
CA THR A 376 42.68 -7.19 -31.60
C THR A 376 43.03 -6.32 -32.81
N TYR A 377 43.91 -5.34 -32.61
CA TYR A 377 44.48 -4.49 -33.66
C TYR A 377 45.98 -4.73 -33.75
N GLY A 378 46.58 -4.57 -34.95
CA GLY A 378 48.01 -4.83 -35.18
C GLY A 378 48.92 -3.90 -34.38
N ASN A 379 48.47 -2.68 -34.11
CA ASN A 379 49.08 -1.75 -33.17
C ASN A 379 48.10 -0.67 -32.68
N ALA A 380 48.54 0.16 -31.73
CA ALA A 380 47.73 1.23 -31.16
C ALA A 380 47.30 2.33 -32.15
N CYS A 381 48.07 2.55 -33.23
CA CYS A 381 47.69 3.51 -34.26
C CYS A 381 46.47 3.01 -35.04
N GLU A 382 46.49 1.75 -35.48
CA GLU A 382 45.36 1.13 -36.18
C GLU A 382 44.08 1.09 -35.33
N ALA A 383 44.20 0.83 -34.03
CA ALA A 383 43.07 0.88 -33.10
C ALA A 383 42.43 2.27 -33.06
N ARG A 384 43.22 3.35 -32.97
CA ARG A 384 42.72 4.73 -32.94
C ARG A 384 42.11 5.17 -34.26
N VAL A 385 42.69 4.77 -35.39
CA VAL A 385 42.13 5.03 -36.73
C VAL A 385 40.77 4.35 -36.89
N ALA A 386 40.60 3.17 -36.30
CA ALA A 386 39.32 2.46 -36.26
C ALA A 386 38.33 2.98 -35.20
N GLY A 387 38.69 4.02 -34.44
CA GLY A 387 37.84 4.58 -33.37
C GLY A 387 37.71 3.66 -32.15
N ALA A 388 38.62 2.70 -31.97
CA ALA A 388 38.63 1.80 -30.82
C ALA A 388 39.39 2.40 -29.63
N GLU A 389 38.85 2.23 -28.43
CA GLU A 389 39.53 2.56 -27.18
C GLU A 389 40.49 1.43 -26.79
N VAL A 390 41.78 1.72 -26.67
CA VAL A 390 42.79 0.71 -26.32
C VAL A 390 42.64 0.34 -24.84
N LEU A 391 42.25 -0.91 -24.57
CA LEU A 391 42.07 -1.44 -23.22
C LEU A 391 43.41 -1.87 -22.61
N TYR A 392 44.18 -2.69 -23.32
CA TYR A 392 45.47 -3.21 -22.87
C TYR A 392 46.39 -3.60 -24.04
N LYS A 393 47.69 -3.75 -23.76
CA LYS A 393 48.69 -4.23 -24.72
C LYS A 393 48.63 -5.76 -24.85
N GLY A 394 48.87 -6.27 -26.06
CA GLY A 394 48.69 -7.67 -26.44
C GLY A 394 47.37 -7.92 -27.15
N GLU A 395 47.19 -9.14 -27.65
CA GLU A 395 45.93 -9.56 -28.29
C GLU A 395 44.79 -9.64 -27.27
N CYS A 396 43.55 -9.45 -27.73
CA CYS A 396 42.39 -9.66 -26.87
C CYS A 396 42.35 -11.10 -26.39
N ARG A 397 42.22 -11.26 -25.07
CA ARG A 397 42.02 -12.57 -24.46
C ARG A 397 40.59 -13.01 -24.77
N ALA A 398 40.43 -14.21 -25.33
CA ALA A 398 39.10 -14.80 -25.43
C ALA A 398 38.48 -14.77 -24.03
N LYS A 399 37.35 -14.08 -23.88
CA LYS A 399 36.52 -14.22 -22.69
C LYS A 399 36.04 -15.67 -22.71
N VAL A 400 36.75 -16.54 -22.01
CA VAL A 400 36.20 -17.82 -21.61
C VAL A 400 35.01 -17.42 -20.76
N SER A 401 33.81 -17.54 -21.32
CA SER A 401 32.58 -17.32 -20.58
C SER A 401 32.54 -18.39 -19.50
N GLU A 402 33.01 -18.05 -18.29
CA GLU A 402 32.96 -18.88 -17.09
C GLU A 402 31.50 -19.07 -16.58
N GLU A 403 30.53 -19.13 -17.49
CA GLU A 403 29.09 -19.13 -17.21
C GLU A 403 28.36 -20.37 -17.74
N ASP A 404 29.05 -21.49 -18.01
CA ASP A 404 28.36 -22.70 -18.49
C ASP A 404 28.95 -24.02 -17.96
N ASP A 405 28.96 -24.21 -16.63
CA ASP A 405 29.25 -25.53 -16.03
C ASP A 405 28.52 -25.84 -14.70
N THR A 406 27.47 -25.11 -14.31
CA THR A 406 26.60 -25.50 -13.16
C THR A 406 25.12 -25.19 -13.39
N LYS A 407 24.52 -25.83 -14.38
CA LYS A 407 23.07 -26.08 -14.39
C LYS A 407 22.80 -27.53 -14.70
N ASP A 408 23.20 -28.37 -13.75
CA ASP A 408 22.62 -29.70 -13.59
C ASP A 408 21.88 -29.74 -12.24
N GLU A 409 20.60 -30.11 -12.33
CA GLU A 409 19.67 -30.52 -11.26
C GLU A 409 19.70 -29.81 -9.89
N THR A 410 19.00 -28.67 -9.77
CA THR A 410 18.29 -28.34 -8.52
C THR A 410 16.85 -27.97 -8.81
N ILE A 411 16.05 -28.98 -9.16
CA ILE A 411 14.60 -28.89 -9.00
C ILE A 411 14.35 -28.61 -7.52
N ALA A 412 13.82 -27.43 -7.20
CA ALA A 412 13.54 -27.03 -5.81
C ALA A 412 12.67 -28.09 -5.13
N LYS A 413 13.26 -28.83 -4.19
CA LYS A 413 12.53 -29.81 -3.37
C LYS A 413 11.80 -29.06 -2.25
N CYS A 414 10.61 -29.51 -1.92
CA CYS A 414 9.91 -28.99 -0.75
C CYS A 414 10.53 -29.56 0.54
N ASP A 415 11.03 -28.68 1.41
CA ASP A 415 11.45 -29.06 2.76
C ASP A 415 10.23 -29.20 3.67
N TYR A 416 10.10 -30.37 4.30
CA TYR A 416 9.07 -30.65 5.30
C TYR A 416 9.70 -30.71 6.69
N ALA A 417 9.11 -30.02 7.67
CA ALA A 417 9.51 -30.17 9.07
C ALA A 417 9.28 -31.62 9.52
N ALA A 418 10.13 -32.11 10.44
CA ALA A 418 9.99 -33.47 10.98
C ALA A 418 8.57 -33.71 11.54
N PRO A 419 7.92 -34.84 11.22
CA PRO A 419 6.56 -35.10 11.69
C PRO A 419 6.55 -35.28 13.24
N PRO A 420 5.49 -34.84 13.94
CA PRO A 420 5.32 -35.10 15.37
C PRO A 420 5.35 -36.61 15.69
N GLN A 421 5.69 -36.98 16.93
CA GLN A 421 5.65 -38.38 17.37
C GLN A 421 4.26 -38.99 17.13
N GLY A 422 4.20 -40.16 16.46
CA GLY A 422 2.96 -40.82 16.08
C GLY A 422 2.36 -40.38 14.74
N CYS A 423 3.03 -39.48 14.01
CA CYS A 423 2.62 -39.02 12.69
C CYS A 423 3.64 -39.39 11.60
N SER A 424 3.16 -39.57 10.38
CA SER A 424 3.99 -39.81 9.19
C SER A 424 3.47 -39.01 8.00
N TYR A 425 4.36 -38.61 7.10
CA TYR A 425 3.96 -37.97 5.85
C TYR A 425 3.56 -39.01 4.81
N VAL A 426 2.39 -38.85 4.20
CA VAL A 426 1.90 -39.67 3.11
C VAL A 426 1.63 -38.81 1.87
N LYS A 427 1.65 -39.41 0.68
CA LYS A 427 1.43 -38.69 -0.58
C LYS A 427 -0.03 -38.21 -0.67
N GLY A 428 -0.24 -36.90 -0.68
CA GLY A 428 -1.56 -36.30 -0.85
C GLY A 428 -2.00 -36.25 -2.31
N ALA A 429 -3.24 -35.80 -2.55
CA ALA A 429 -3.78 -35.65 -3.91
C ALA A 429 -3.01 -34.66 -4.80
N ALA A 430 -2.21 -33.77 -4.19
CA ALA A 430 -1.36 -32.79 -4.88
C ALA A 430 0.11 -33.20 -4.96
N TYR A 431 0.45 -34.47 -4.69
CA TYR A 431 1.84 -34.93 -4.70
C TYR A 431 2.46 -34.93 -6.10
N ASN A 432 3.63 -34.30 -6.24
CA ASN A 432 4.43 -34.28 -7.46
C ASN A 432 5.74 -35.06 -7.23
N ALA A 433 5.93 -36.13 -8.01
CA ALA A 433 7.09 -37.00 -7.89
C ALA A 433 8.42 -36.33 -8.26
N THR A 434 8.40 -35.32 -9.13
CA THR A 434 9.59 -34.61 -9.62
C THR A 434 10.11 -33.61 -8.61
N THR A 435 9.23 -32.90 -7.90
CA THR A 435 9.61 -31.90 -6.89
C THR A 435 9.60 -32.44 -5.46
N GLY A 436 9.01 -33.61 -5.22
CA GLY A 436 8.81 -34.15 -3.87
C GLY A 436 7.77 -33.39 -3.03
N CYS A 437 7.08 -32.40 -3.62
CA CYS A 437 6.07 -31.58 -2.96
C CYS A 437 4.70 -32.27 -2.94
N GLY A 438 3.83 -31.89 -2.00
CA GLY A 438 2.45 -32.38 -1.84
C GLY A 438 2.27 -33.55 -0.85
N LEU A 439 3.19 -33.72 0.11
CA LEU A 439 2.98 -34.63 1.24
C LEU A 439 1.95 -34.05 2.24
N VAL A 440 1.14 -34.93 2.84
CA VAL A 440 0.17 -34.62 3.90
C VAL A 440 0.47 -35.43 5.15
N LEU A 441 0.25 -34.86 6.33
CA LEU A 441 0.54 -35.51 7.61
C LEU A 441 -0.61 -36.44 8.01
N GLN A 442 -0.31 -37.72 8.24
CA GLN A 442 -1.24 -38.72 8.76
C GLN A 442 -0.75 -39.19 10.14
N CYS A 443 -1.55 -38.90 11.17
CA CYS A 443 -1.28 -39.34 12.54
C CYS A 443 -2.09 -40.59 12.86
N ALA A 444 -1.51 -41.51 13.62
CA ALA A 444 -2.25 -42.64 14.17
C ALA A 444 -3.38 -42.06 15.04
N THR A 445 -4.62 -42.20 14.58
CA THR A 445 -5.79 -41.92 15.40
C THR A 445 -5.73 -42.91 16.55
N THR A 446 -5.33 -42.43 17.72
CA THR A 446 -5.47 -43.17 18.97
C THR A 446 -6.92 -43.64 19.01
N GLU A 447 -7.15 -44.94 18.90
CA GLU A 447 -8.50 -45.49 18.99
C GLU A 447 -9.08 -45.02 20.30
N ILE A 448 -10.07 -44.12 20.21
CA ILE A 448 -10.83 -43.67 21.36
C ILE A 448 -11.62 -44.89 21.78
N PHE A 449 -11.08 -45.64 22.75
CA PHE A 449 -11.81 -46.71 23.42
C PHE A 449 -13.13 -46.12 23.91
N PRO A 450 -14.28 -46.75 23.59
CA PRO A 450 -15.57 -46.28 24.09
C PRO A 450 -15.54 -46.36 25.62
N VAL A 451 -15.55 -45.21 26.27
CA VAL A 451 -15.76 -45.11 27.71
C VAL A 451 -17.15 -45.66 27.99
N LYS A 452 -17.20 -46.89 28.52
CA LYS A 452 -18.41 -47.48 29.09
C LYS A 452 -18.93 -46.52 30.16
N THR A 453 -20.08 -45.93 29.89
CA THR A 453 -20.86 -45.14 30.84
C THR A 453 -21.52 -46.13 31.81
N GLU A 454 -20.85 -46.42 32.93
CA GLU A 454 -21.50 -47.05 34.07
C GLU A 454 -22.34 -46.00 34.80
N ALA A 455 -23.66 -46.21 34.77
CA ALA A 455 -24.63 -45.45 35.52
C ALA A 455 -24.46 -45.76 37.01
N ALA A 456 -24.04 -44.76 37.79
CA ALA A 456 -24.11 -44.80 39.24
C ALA A 456 -25.53 -44.41 39.72
N PRO A 457 -26.07 -45.08 40.75
CA PRO A 457 -27.42 -44.85 41.23
C PRO A 457 -27.53 -43.56 42.04
N VAL A 458 -28.63 -42.85 41.82
CA VAL A 458 -29.09 -41.72 42.61
C VAL A 458 -29.56 -42.25 43.98
N THR A 459 -28.89 -41.83 45.05
CA THR A 459 -29.41 -41.91 46.42
C THR A 459 -29.53 -40.51 47.01
N ASN A 460 -30.77 -40.14 47.29
CA ASN A 460 -31.16 -38.96 48.07
C ASN A 460 -30.77 -39.08 49.56
N THR A 461 -30.98 -37.97 50.27
CA THR A 461 -30.86 -37.71 51.73
C THR A 461 -29.41 -37.57 52.24
N THR A 462 -29.00 -36.50 52.97
CA THR A 462 -29.67 -35.87 54.12
C THR A 462 -29.11 -34.46 54.40
N GLU A 463 -30.00 -33.64 54.99
CA GLU A 463 -29.90 -32.44 55.84
C GLU A 463 -28.56 -31.86 56.36
N THR A 464 -28.72 -30.59 56.79
CA THR A 464 -28.00 -29.79 57.82
C THR A 464 -26.78 -28.95 57.44
N LYS A 465 -26.98 -27.63 57.46
CA LYS A 465 -26.48 -26.65 58.47
C LYS A 465 -26.24 -25.28 57.85
N THR A 466 -27.15 -24.38 58.21
CA THR A 466 -27.04 -22.92 58.16
C THR A 466 -25.92 -22.49 59.12
N ASP A 467 -24.90 -21.80 58.60
CA ASP A 467 -24.01 -20.98 59.43
C ASP A 467 -24.14 -19.52 58.97
N GLU A 468 -24.64 -18.70 59.88
CA GLU A 468 -24.72 -17.25 59.79
C GLU A 468 -23.31 -16.65 59.85
N VAL A 469 -22.89 -15.96 58.78
CA VAL A 469 -21.70 -15.10 58.83
C VAL A 469 -22.15 -13.67 59.13
N LYS A 470 -21.95 -13.27 60.39
CA LYS A 470 -21.98 -11.87 60.84
C LYS A 470 -20.98 -11.04 60.02
N THR A 471 -21.47 -10.01 59.35
CA THR A 471 -20.65 -8.95 58.78
C THR A 471 -20.60 -7.79 59.78
N GLU A 472 -19.44 -7.57 60.39
CA GLU A 472 -19.18 -6.41 61.23
C GLU A 472 -19.00 -5.16 60.36
N ALA A 473 -19.77 -4.12 60.71
CA ALA A 473 -19.68 -2.79 60.15
C ALA A 473 -18.46 -2.05 60.73
N ALA A 474 -17.46 -1.78 59.90
CA ALA A 474 -16.40 -0.83 60.22
C ALA A 474 -16.95 0.60 60.10
N LYS A 475 -17.22 1.24 61.25
CA LYS A 475 -17.34 2.69 61.37
C LYS A 475 -15.96 3.31 61.11
N THR A 476 -15.87 4.20 60.13
CA THR A 476 -14.74 5.12 59.98
C THR A 476 -15.15 6.46 60.58
N ASP A 477 -14.51 6.80 61.69
CA ASP A 477 -14.52 8.13 62.30
C ASP A 477 -13.79 9.10 61.36
N SER A 478 -14.45 10.20 60.97
CA SER A 478 -13.78 11.39 60.46
C SER A 478 -13.95 12.50 61.50
N SER A 479 -12.93 12.69 62.35
CA SER A 479 -12.77 13.93 63.08
C SER A 479 -11.75 14.83 62.36
N GLN A 480 -12.18 16.08 62.17
CA GLN A 480 -11.44 17.33 62.37
C GLN A 480 -9.99 17.40 61.86
N TYR A 481 -9.73 18.35 60.95
CA TYR A 481 -8.85 19.50 61.22
C TYR A 481 -8.88 20.56 60.09
N ASN A 482 -9.23 21.78 60.53
CA ASN A 482 -8.74 23.12 60.16
C ASN A 482 -8.75 23.67 58.72
N THR A 483 -9.56 24.74 58.62
CA THR A 483 -9.22 26.05 58.03
C THR A 483 -7.80 26.54 58.33
N TYR A 484 -7.07 26.96 57.29
CA TYR A 484 -6.44 28.28 57.15
C TYR A 484 -6.05 28.52 55.68
#